data_AF-A0AAV3YMS5-F1
#
_entry.id   AF-A0AAV3YMS5-F1
#
_cell.length_a   1.000
_cell.length_b   1.000
_cell.length_c   1.000
_cell.angle_alpha   90.00
_cell.angle_beta   90.00
_cell.angle_gamma   90.00
#
_symmetry.space_group_name_H-M   'P 1'
#
loop_
_entity.id
_entity.type
_entity.pdbx_description
1 polymer ?
#
loop_
_entity_poly.entity_id
_entity_poly.type
_entity_poly.pdbx_seq_one_letter_code
_entity_poly.pdbx_strand_id
1 'polypeptide(L)' 'MQRYGWEILPHPAHSPDQAPSDFHLFGSLKRHLGGMAFETEDDLISELRN' A
#
# COMPACT_ATOMS: atom_id res chain seq x y z
N MET A 1 -1.12 -18.36 6.75
CA MET A 1 -2.50 -18.15 7.24
C MET A 1 -2.87 -19.18 8.31
N GLN A 2 -3.12 -20.45 7.97
CA GLN A 2 -3.58 -21.46 8.94
C GLN A 2 -2.60 -21.72 10.10
N ARG A 3 -1.29 -21.75 9.83
CA ARG A 3 -0.25 -21.86 10.88
C ARG A 3 -0.27 -20.71 11.90
N TYR A 4 -0.78 -19.54 11.51
CA TYR A 4 -0.82 -18.34 12.34
C TYR A 4 -2.21 -18.08 12.91
N GLY A 5 -3.20 -18.96 12.65
CA GLY A 5 -4.58 -18.79 13.10
C GLY A 5 -5.33 -17.63 12.43
N TRP A 6 -4.84 -17.12 11.29
CA TRP A 6 -5.47 -16.00 10.61
C TRP A 6 -6.58 -16.47 9.67
N GLU A 7 -7.74 -15.81 9.78
CA GLU A 7 -8.84 -15.97 8.84
C GLU A 7 -8.52 -15.30 7.50
N ILE A 8 -8.88 -15.97 6.41
CA ILE A 8 -8.76 -15.43 5.06
C ILE A 8 -10.14 -14.93 4.63
N LEU A 9 -10.27 -13.61 4.50
CA LEU A 9 -11.51 -13.03 3.99
C LEU A 9 -11.64 -13.33 2.49
N PRO A 10 -12.83 -13.74 2.00
CA PRO A 10 -13.06 -13.91 0.58
C PRO A 10 -12.91 -12.56 -0.13
N HIS A 11 -12.08 -12.51 -1.17
CA HIS A 11 -11.90 -11.32 -1.99
C HIS A 11 -12.15 -11.67 -3.46
N PRO A 12 -13.09 -10.99 -4.14
CA PRO A 12 -13.37 -11.25 -5.54
C PRO A 12 -12.21 -10.82 -6.44
N ALA A 13 -12.10 -11.46 -7.60
CA ALA A 13 -11.10 -11.10 -8.59
C ALA A 13 -11.32 -9.65 -9.09
N HIS A 14 -10.23 -8.93 -9.34
CA HIS A 14 -10.25 -7.59 -9.96
C HIS A 14 -11.11 -6.55 -9.24
N SER A 15 -11.16 -6.57 -7.90
CA SER A 15 -11.99 -5.64 -7.10
C SER A 15 -11.14 -4.66 -6.28
N PRO A 16 -10.37 -3.76 -6.93
CA PRO A 16 -9.51 -2.81 -6.24
C PRO A 16 -10.30 -1.80 -5.39
N ASP A 17 -11.56 -1.54 -5.74
CA ASP A 17 -12.50 -0.73 -4.95
C ASP A 17 -12.86 -1.37 -3.59
N GLN A 18 -12.74 -2.69 -3.49
CA GLN A 18 -13.02 -3.44 -2.26
C GLN A 18 -11.77 -3.69 -1.42
N ALA A 19 -10.58 -3.45 -1.97
CA ALA A 19 -9.33 -3.58 -1.25
C ALA A 19 -8.99 -2.24 -0.57
N PRO A 20 -8.98 -2.15 0.78
CA PRO A 20 -8.71 -0.88 1.47
C PRO A 20 -7.34 -0.27 1.11
N SER A 21 -6.35 -1.12 0.80
CA SER A 21 -5.04 -0.72 0.31
C SER A 21 -5.13 0.07 -0.99
N ASP A 22 -5.85 -0.46 -1.98
CA ASP A 22 -5.93 0.10 -3.33
C ASP A 22 -6.91 1.28 -3.39
N PHE A 23 -8.08 1.14 -2.77
CA PHE A 23 -9.11 2.17 -2.76
C PHE A 23 -8.68 3.44 -2.00
N HIS A 24 -7.98 3.30 -0.87
CA HIS A 24 -7.72 4.43 0.02
C HIS A 24 -6.23 4.75 0.18
N LEU A 25 -5.43 3.77 0.60
CA LEU A 25 -4.03 4.00 0.99
C LEU A 25 -3.16 4.41 -0.20
N PHE A 26 -3.13 3.60 -1.26
CA PHE A 26 -2.24 3.82 -2.39
C PHE A 26 -2.59 5.07 -3.21
N GLY A 27 -3.86 5.47 -3.26
CA GLY A 27 -4.26 6.74 -3.86
C GLY A 27 -3.66 7.93 -3.11
N SER A 28 -3.74 7.93 -1.78
CA SER A 28 -3.16 8.98 -0.94
C SER A 28 -1.64 8.99 -1.02
N LEU A 29 -1.02 7.81 -1.00
CA LEU A 29 0.43 7.65 -1.09
C LEU A 29 0.98 8.16 -2.43
N LYS A 30 0.34 7.81 -3.56
CA LYS A 30 0.73 8.31 -4.89
C LYS A 30 0.64 9.83 -4.98
N ARG A 31 -0.38 10.43 -4.35
CA ARG A 31 -0.52 11.88 -4.32
C ARG A 31 0.58 12.54 -3.49
N HIS A 32 0.94 11.94 -2.36
CA HIS A 32 2.01 12.43 -1.50
C HIS A 32 3.38 12.34 -2.17
N LEU A 33 3.72 11.19 -2.77
CA LEU A 33 5.00 10.96 -3.45
C LEU A 33 5.06 11.56 -4.87
N GLY A 34 3.95 12.09 -5.38
CA GLY A 34 3.82 12.53 -6.76
C GLY A 34 4.80 13.65 -7.10
N GLY A 35 5.70 13.38 -8.04
CA GLY A 35 6.70 14.36 -8.50
C GLY A 35 7.97 14.43 -7.64
N MET A 36 8.07 13.63 -6.58
CA MET A 36 9.32 13.45 -5.84
C MET A 36 10.27 12.54 -6.62
N ALA A 37 11.55 12.87 -6.59
CA ALA A 37 12.63 12.02 -7.09
C ALA A 37 13.53 11.66 -5.90
N PHE A 38 13.91 10.39 -5.81
CA PHE A 38 14.76 9.87 -4.75
C PHE A 38 16.06 9.38 -5.38
N GLU A 39 17.20 9.76 -4.82
CA GLU A 39 18.52 9.34 -5.32
C GLU A 39 18.89 7.96 -4.79
N THR A 40 18.43 7.63 -3.58
CA THR A 40 18.68 6.35 -2.92
C THR A 40 17.40 5.73 -2.35
N GLU A 41 17.47 4.45 -2.01
CA GLU A 41 16.38 3.76 -1.30
C GLU A 41 16.16 4.36 0.11
N ASP A 42 17.24 4.76 0.79
CA ASP A 42 17.15 5.37 2.13
C ASP A 42 16.36 6.68 2.11
N ASP A 43 16.49 7.51 1.06
CA ASP A 43 15.71 8.74 0.91
C ASP A 43 14.21 8.42 0.80
N LEU A 44 13.86 7.41 0.00
CA LEU A 44 12.48 6.95 -0.14
C LEU A 44 11.93 6.40 1.19
N ILE A 45 12.70 5.55 1.87
CA ILE A 45 12.29 4.97 3.15
C ILE A 45 12.12 6.06 4.22
N SER A 46 12.99 7.08 4.23
CA SER A 46 12.89 8.21 5.14
C SER A 46 11.60 9.00 4.92
N GLU A 47 11.23 9.29 3.67
CA GLU A 47 9.98 9.98 3.36
C GLU A 47 8.76 9.16 3.76
N LEU A 48 8.78 7.84 3.55
CA LEU A 48 7.68 6.94 3.94
C LEU A 48 7.49 6.78 5.45
N ARG A 49 8.48 7.15 6.26
CA ARG A 49 8.46 7.01 7.73
C ARG A 49 8.00 8.27 8.46
N ASN A 50 7.80 9.38 7.75
CA ASN A 50 7.42 10.68 8.31
C ASN A 50 5.93 10.78 8.67
#